data_AF-A0A4V6TPX1-F1
#
_entry.id   AF-A0A4V6TPX1-F1
#
_cell.length_a   1.000
_cell.length_b   1.000
_cell.length_c   1.000
_cell.angle_alpha   90.00
_cell.angle_beta   90.00
_cell.angle_gamma   90.00
#
_symmetry.space_group_name_H-M   'P 1'
#
loop_
_entity.id
_entity.type
_entity.pdbx_description
1 polymer ?
#
loop_
_entity_poly.entity_id
_entity_poly.type
_entity_poly.pdbx_seq_one_letter_code
_entity_poly.pdbx_strand_id
1 'polypeptide(L)'
;MADDSFSSLLPLIAETTEKLSSGNTQEASKAAKELKLNIDKSYERVKNVKGGNLTKNDQLLLIEQLTEIRKQKFERQRLKNIEENNKLLEELGLGQASTEVFGKRQRDEKPKEKPAKKVKKENAPTEPPRRSSRRVPTTEEDKKATREQLEYDMEREARLKQQRRELEFKTREKDMSLLELIKSDPVDYIINGDRNPKVKKEEGDNDDDNDDNDEETDAHDAEQLSAYLQSRAPVMRPTHIADEEDNTNSDETIDKFKERMESLQLRTIQSVTANRIHSMQYHPDKESELVFAGDKYGQLGILRYDTEEDTSQIWRLQPHANKYALSCIRFDVQNSRNAFTCSYDCSIRQLDFESGISSQVFRCNDSYDQETNRLVTHLDMSNQCPNLLHIADNGGGLSLKDTRTKDRGVRYILSSHKLGSVSINPANHHEICTASNDRSVSIWDLRAVKDYTKKLKPVVEEKGDLPYYDEIEDKGLVKDFTLGKAVTSAYYSPTGNSILSTSFDNTIRVFDNTLKQSYSIKHNNETGRWLSVFRMQWINPLPNAGIPITFISPSMKRSIEVWTKRDKSKPIVEYIDSNSITAVPAVVSAKPATDLDNISIAGGNGSGKVIIYK
;
A
#
# COMPACT_ATOMS: atom_id res chain seq x y z
N MET A 1 38.26 -16.07 32.96
CA MET A 1 38.80 -14.80 33.49
C MET A 1 37.61 -13.89 33.66
N ALA A 2 37.20 -13.64 34.90
CA ALA A 2 36.21 -12.61 35.21
C ALA A 2 36.99 -11.34 35.52
N ASP A 3 36.68 -10.26 34.80
CA ASP A 3 37.27 -8.93 34.99
C ASP A 3 36.24 -7.91 34.47
N ASP A 4 35.20 -7.67 35.27
CA ASP A 4 34.72 -6.37 35.79
C ASP A 4 34.91 -5.06 34.97
N SER A 5 35.02 -5.14 33.65
CA SER A 5 35.35 -3.99 32.76
C SER A 5 34.26 -2.92 32.63
N PHE A 6 33.05 -3.20 33.12
CA PHE A 6 31.93 -2.26 33.18
C PHE A 6 31.48 -1.93 34.62
N SER A 7 31.62 -2.86 35.58
CA SER A 7 31.41 -2.55 37.01
C SER A 7 32.41 -1.49 37.49
N SER A 8 33.66 -1.54 37.00
CA SER A 8 34.68 -0.51 37.26
C SER A 8 34.33 0.88 36.72
N LEU A 9 33.33 1.01 35.82
CA LEU A 9 32.87 2.31 35.32
C LEU A 9 31.76 2.90 36.20
N LEU A 10 31.03 2.10 37.00
CA LEU A 10 29.94 2.59 37.84
C LEU A 10 30.38 3.69 38.84
N PRO A 11 31.55 3.61 39.51
CA PRO A 11 32.05 4.69 40.36
C PRO A 11 32.34 5.98 39.58
N LEU A 12 32.97 5.90 38.40
CA LEU A 12 33.22 7.07 37.54
C LEU A 12 31.92 7.68 37.01
N ILE A 13 30.90 6.85 36.72
CA ILE A 13 29.58 7.34 36.31
C ILE A 13 28.92 8.11 37.47
N ALA A 14 28.96 7.56 38.69
CA ALA A 14 28.45 8.26 39.87
C ALA A 14 29.17 9.61 40.10
N GLU A 15 30.51 9.59 40.12
CA GLU A 15 31.33 10.79 40.33
C GLU A 15 31.14 11.85 39.23
N THR A 16 30.99 11.44 37.96
CA THR A 16 30.66 12.38 36.87
C THR A 16 29.25 12.95 37.01
N THR A 17 28.25 12.15 37.42
CA THR A 17 26.89 12.67 37.66
C THR A 17 26.81 13.64 38.82
N GLU A 18 27.57 13.41 39.90
CA GLU A 18 27.65 14.32 41.05
C GLU A 18 28.37 15.63 40.69
N LYS A 19 29.47 15.57 39.92
CA LYS A 19 30.15 16.78 39.43
C LYS A 19 29.35 17.55 38.37
N LEU A 20 28.49 16.88 37.61
CA LEU A 20 27.55 17.52 36.71
C LEU A 20 26.40 18.22 37.46
N SER A 21 25.94 17.69 38.59
CA SER A 21 24.88 18.32 39.40
C SER A 21 25.40 19.49 40.25
N SER A 22 26.69 19.51 40.60
CA SER A 22 27.31 20.59 41.39
C SER A 22 27.53 21.92 40.64
N GLY A 23 27.32 21.95 39.32
CA GLY A 23 27.43 23.15 38.48
C GLY A 23 28.87 23.59 38.13
N ASN A 24 29.91 22.90 38.62
CA ASN A 24 31.30 23.25 38.32
C ASN A 24 31.74 22.75 36.92
N THR A 25 31.55 23.59 35.90
CA THR A 25 31.66 23.21 34.48
C THR A 25 33.04 22.72 34.04
N GLN A 26 34.14 23.19 34.64
CA GLN A 26 35.49 22.75 34.28
C GLN A 26 35.80 21.33 34.80
N GLU A 27 35.43 21.03 36.05
CA GLU A 27 35.65 19.71 36.64
C GLU A 27 34.73 18.65 36.03
N ALA A 28 33.46 19.01 35.77
CA ALA A 28 32.53 18.16 35.03
C ALA A 28 33.05 17.83 33.61
N SER A 29 33.64 18.81 32.90
CA SER A 29 34.24 18.58 31.57
C SER A 29 35.46 17.66 31.62
N LYS A 30 36.30 17.78 32.65
CA LYS A 30 37.47 16.91 32.85
C LYS A 30 37.04 15.46 33.14
N ALA A 31 36.12 15.28 34.09
CA ALA A 31 35.62 13.97 34.48
C ALA A 31 34.85 13.28 33.32
N ALA A 32 34.07 14.03 32.53
CA ALA A 32 33.38 13.49 31.36
C ALA A 32 34.34 13.02 30.25
N LYS A 33 35.48 13.71 30.05
CA LYS A 33 36.53 13.27 29.10
C LYS A 33 37.22 11.99 29.57
N GLU A 34 37.46 11.87 30.87
CA GLU A 34 38.08 10.70 31.48
C GLU A 34 37.16 9.46 31.45
N LEU A 35 35.88 9.65 31.76
CA LEU A 35 34.84 8.63 31.57
C LEU A 35 34.79 8.14 30.11
N LYS A 36 34.75 9.07 29.14
CA LYS A 36 34.71 8.73 27.71
C LYS A 36 35.94 7.91 27.29
N LEU A 37 37.14 8.34 27.68
CA LEU A 37 38.38 7.63 27.37
C LEU A 37 38.40 6.20 27.91
N ASN A 38 37.81 5.96 29.09
CA ASN A 38 37.74 4.62 29.68
C ASN A 38 36.63 3.76 29.06
N ILE A 39 35.50 4.36 28.66
CA ILE A 39 34.48 3.69 27.84
C ILE A 39 35.07 3.23 26.50
N ASP A 40 35.78 4.12 25.78
CA ASP A 40 36.37 3.82 24.48
C ASP A 40 37.42 2.68 24.59
N LYS A 41 38.21 2.64 25.68
CA LYS A 41 39.14 1.54 25.99
C LYS A 41 38.44 0.22 26.30
N SER A 42 37.35 0.23 27.07
CA SER A 42 36.55 -0.98 27.33
C SER A 42 35.88 -1.48 26.04
N TYR A 43 35.44 -0.58 25.17
CA TYR A 43 34.82 -0.92 23.90
C TYR A 43 35.81 -1.59 22.92
N GLU A 44 37.03 -1.06 22.77
CA GLU A 44 38.09 -1.70 21.98
C GLU A 44 38.52 -3.05 22.58
N ARG A 45 38.49 -3.25 23.91
CA ARG A 45 38.72 -4.58 24.50
C ARG A 45 37.63 -5.59 24.11
N VAL A 46 36.35 -5.22 24.22
CA VAL A 46 35.22 -6.09 23.85
C VAL A 46 35.25 -6.43 22.36
N LYS A 47 35.54 -5.46 21.49
CA LYS A 47 35.66 -5.63 20.04
C LYS A 47 36.74 -6.62 19.61
N ASN A 48 37.79 -6.81 20.44
CA ASN A 48 38.86 -7.77 20.20
C ASN A 48 38.59 -9.19 20.74
N VAL A 49 37.47 -9.41 21.47
CA VAL A 49 37.05 -10.76 21.89
C VAL A 49 36.41 -11.49 20.71
N LYS A 50 37.18 -12.36 20.05
CA LYS A 50 36.63 -13.29 19.05
C LYS A 50 35.60 -14.20 19.72
N GLY A 51 34.37 -14.19 19.19
CA GLY A 51 33.21 -14.85 19.79
C GLY A 51 33.42 -16.34 20.07
N GLY A 52 33.40 -16.70 21.35
CA GLY A 52 33.42 -18.07 21.84
C GLY A 52 33.03 -18.09 23.31
N ASN A 53 31.94 -18.79 23.62
CA ASN A 53 31.43 -19.09 24.97
C ASN A 53 30.83 -17.90 25.77
N LEU A 54 29.74 -17.31 25.28
CA LEU A 54 28.67 -16.83 26.17
C LEU A 54 27.63 -17.95 26.30
N THR A 55 27.18 -18.27 27.53
CA THR A 55 26.11 -19.25 27.71
C THR A 55 24.75 -18.62 27.38
N LYS A 56 23.73 -19.46 27.17
CA LYS A 56 22.37 -19.00 26.82
C LYS A 56 21.76 -18.11 27.92
N ASN A 57 22.17 -18.29 29.18
CA ASN A 57 21.72 -17.47 30.31
C ASN A 57 22.40 -16.09 30.32
N ASP A 58 23.70 -16.03 29.99
CA ASP A 58 24.44 -14.77 29.88
C ASP A 58 23.87 -13.88 28.76
N GLN A 59 23.46 -14.50 27.65
CA GLN A 59 22.77 -13.81 26.54
C GLN A 59 21.41 -13.26 26.99
N LEU A 60 20.64 -14.02 27.78
CA LEU A 60 19.34 -13.58 28.29
C LEU A 60 19.48 -12.37 29.23
N LEU A 61 20.43 -12.44 30.17
CA LEU A 61 20.72 -11.37 31.12
C LEU A 61 21.19 -10.09 30.40
N LEU A 62 22.02 -10.23 29.36
CA LEU A 62 22.46 -9.10 28.54
C LEU A 62 21.28 -8.45 27.79
N ILE A 63 20.35 -9.25 27.27
CA ILE A 63 19.13 -8.75 26.63
C ILE A 63 18.26 -7.98 27.63
N GLU A 64 18.01 -8.54 28.83
CA GLU A 64 17.23 -7.86 29.87
C GLU A 64 17.82 -6.49 30.23
N GLN A 65 19.13 -6.44 30.50
CA GLN A 65 19.86 -5.21 30.80
C GLN A 65 19.79 -4.19 29.65
N LEU A 66 19.87 -4.64 28.39
CA LEU A 66 19.70 -3.77 27.22
C LEU A 66 18.26 -3.23 27.10
N THR A 67 17.23 -4.01 27.42
CA THR A 67 15.85 -3.48 27.51
C THR A 67 15.69 -2.45 28.61
N GLU A 68 16.29 -2.65 29.78
CA GLU A 68 16.23 -1.71 30.90
C GLU A 68 16.89 -0.37 30.55
N ILE A 69 18.09 -0.40 29.97
CA ILE A 69 18.80 0.79 29.46
C ILE A 69 17.96 1.50 28.38
N ARG A 70 17.28 0.74 27.51
CA ARG A 70 16.41 1.30 26.46
C ARG A 70 15.16 1.97 27.05
N LYS A 71 14.55 1.41 28.10
CA LYS A 71 13.46 2.04 28.87
C LYS A 71 13.92 3.35 29.53
N GLN A 72 15.05 3.33 30.24
CA GLN A 72 15.61 4.52 30.89
C GLN A 72 15.95 5.63 29.88
N LYS A 73 16.50 5.27 28.71
CA LYS A 73 16.75 6.23 27.62
C LYS A 73 15.47 6.84 27.06
N PHE A 74 14.40 6.04 26.91
CA PHE A 74 13.09 6.51 26.47
C PHE A 74 12.45 7.46 27.51
N GLU A 75 12.50 7.10 28.80
CA GLU A 75 12.01 7.94 29.90
C GLU A 75 12.76 9.28 29.97
N ARG A 76 14.09 9.28 29.81
CA ARG A 76 14.91 10.49 29.72
C ARG A 76 14.54 11.36 28.51
N GLN A 77 14.27 10.76 27.35
CA GLN A 77 13.83 11.51 26.17
C GLN A 77 12.42 12.10 26.38
N ARG A 78 11.50 11.36 26.99
CA ARG A 78 10.17 11.84 27.37
C ARG A 78 10.24 13.04 28.32
N LEU A 79 11.08 12.98 29.35
CA LEU A 79 11.31 14.11 30.28
C LEU A 79 11.91 15.33 29.56
N LYS A 80 12.88 15.13 28.67
CA LYS A 80 13.46 16.22 27.87
C LYS A 80 12.42 16.88 26.95
N ASN A 81 11.57 16.10 26.30
CA ASN A 81 10.48 16.62 25.48
C ASN A 81 9.45 17.40 26.31
N ILE A 82 9.17 16.98 27.55
CA ILE A 82 8.30 17.73 28.48
C ILE A 82 8.95 19.07 28.86
N GLU A 83 10.26 19.07 29.15
CA GLU A 83 11.00 20.30 29.47
C GLU A 83 11.07 21.28 28.28
N GLU A 84 11.32 20.78 27.07
CA GLU A 84 11.33 21.56 25.83
C GLU A 84 9.94 22.15 25.51
N ASN A 85 8.87 21.37 25.68
CA ASN A 85 7.50 21.87 25.52
C ASN A 85 7.13 22.91 26.57
N ASN A 86 7.57 22.75 27.83
CA ASN A 86 7.33 23.73 28.89
C ASN A 86 8.06 25.05 28.59
N LYS A 87 9.32 24.99 28.15
CA LYS A 87 10.07 26.18 27.70
C LYS A 87 9.41 26.87 26.51
N LEU A 88 8.93 26.11 25.53
CA LEU A 88 8.18 26.65 24.39
C LEU A 88 6.88 27.36 24.83
N LEU A 89 6.18 26.84 25.85
CA LEU A 89 4.98 27.47 26.42
C LEU A 89 5.30 28.76 27.21
N GLU A 90 6.47 28.83 27.85
CA GLU A 90 6.98 30.05 28.48
C GLU A 90 7.37 31.11 27.44
N GLU A 91 8.11 30.73 26.38
CA GLU A 91 8.49 31.62 25.28
C GLU A 91 7.27 32.20 24.52
N LEU A 92 6.20 31.41 24.38
CA LEU A 92 4.94 31.85 23.77
C LEU A 92 4.04 32.66 24.72
N GLY A 93 4.47 32.93 25.97
CA GLY A 93 3.71 33.69 26.96
C GLY A 93 2.47 32.97 27.51
N LEU A 94 2.30 31.68 27.22
CA LEU A 94 1.12 30.87 27.55
C LEU A 94 1.25 30.08 28.87
N GLY A 95 2.39 30.19 29.56
CA GLY A 95 2.63 29.52 30.85
C GLY A 95 1.49 29.72 31.86
N GLN A 96 1.00 30.96 32.02
CA GLN A 96 -0.12 31.26 32.94
C GLN A 96 -1.45 30.63 32.51
N ALA A 97 -1.73 30.53 31.21
CA ALA A 97 -2.95 29.91 30.70
C ALA A 97 -2.98 28.39 30.99
N SER A 98 -1.81 27.74 31.02
CA SER A 98 -1.72 26.32 31.42
C SER A 98 -2.12 26.11 32.89
N THR A 99 -1.72 27.03 33.78
CA THR A 99 -2.10 27.01 35.20
C THR A 99 -3.55 27.40 35.46
N GLU A 100 -4.19 28.21 34.61
CA GLU A 100 -5.62 28.52 34.76
C GLU A 100 -6.54 27.38 34.31
N VAL A 101 -6.10 26.55 33.35
CA VAL A 101 -6.87 25.39 32.85
C VAL A 101 -6.68 24.15 33.75
N PHE A 102 -5.51 23.97 34.36
CA PHE A 102 -5.17 22.77 35.15
C PHE A 102 -4.89 23.01 36.65
N GLY A 103 -4.90 24.27 37.11
CA GLY A 103 -4.66 24.62 38.52
C GLY A 103 -5.90 24.46 39.42
N LYS A 104 -5.70 23.96 40.65
CA LYS A 104 -6.75 23.90 41.68
C LYS A 104 -7.15 25.31 42.13
N ARG A 105 -8.38 25.74 41.82
CA ARG A 105 -8.96 26.99 42.33
C ARG A 105 -9.08 26.97 43.86
N GLN A 106 -8.37 27.87 44.54
CA GLN A 106 -8.83 28.41 45.82
C GLN A 106 -9.89 29.50 45.56
N ARG A 107 -10.80 29.71 46.51
CA ARG A 107 -11.86 30.73 46.43
C ARG A 107 -11.43 31.97 47.20
N ASP A 108 -11.40 33.11 46.53
CA ASP A 108 -11.45 34.41 47.21
C ASP A 108 -12.88 34.93 47.27
N GLU A 109 -13.31 35.36 48.45
CA GLU A 109 -14.57 36.08 48.63
C GLU A 109 -14.40 37.56 48.27
N LYS A 110 -15.40 38.15 47.58
CA LYS A 110 -15.54 39.60 47.48
C LYS A 110 -16.96 40.08 47.82
N PRO A 111 -17.12 41.32 48.32
CA PRO A 111 -18.33 41.72 49.03
C PRO A 111 -19.54 42.04 48.13
N LYS A 112 -20.72 42.07 48.73
CA LYS A 112 -22.01 42.31 48.08
C LYS A 112 -22.28 43.79 47.85
N GLU A 113 -22.85 44.12 46.69
CA GLU A 113 -23.71 45.29 46.51
C GLU A 113 -25.11 44.87 45.99
N LYS A 114 -26.12 45.72 46.25
CA LYS A 114 -27.53 45.59 45.80
C LYS A 114 -27.85 46.85 44.98
N PRO A 115 -28.60 46.78 43.85
CA PRO A 115 -30.08 46.73 43.88
C PRO A 115 -30.65 45.83 42.74
N ALA A 116 -31.96 45.64 42.47
CA ALA A 116 -33.25 46.03 43.06
C ALA A 116 -34.26 44.86 42.90
N LYS A 117 -35.54 45.03 43.31
CA LYS A 117 -36.64 44.08 43.04
C LYS A 117 -37.42 44.45 41.75
N LYS A 118 -37.77 43.46 40.92
CA LYS A 118 -38.96 43.47 40.04
C LYS A 118 -39.69 42.11 40.09
N VAL A 119 -40.95 42.11 39.67
CA VAL A 119 -42.02 41.20 40.13
C VAL A 119 -42.14 39.91 39.29
N LYS A 120 -42.62 38.82 39.94
CA LYS A 120 -42.95 37.52 39.32
C LYS A 120 -43.92 37.62 38.14
N LYS A 121 -43.71 36.75 37.15
CA LYS A 121 -44.78 35.98 36.50
C LYS A 121 -44.36 34.51 36.46
N GLU A 122 -45.31 33.61 36.72
CA GLU A 122 -45.09 32.18 36.80
C GLU A 122 -45.31 31.52 35.42
N ASN A 123 -44.55 30.46 35.15
CA ASN A 123 -44.87 29.45 34.14
C ASN A 123 -44.15 28.13 34.53
N ALA A 124 -44.73 27.00 34.13
CA ALA A 124 -44.41 25.66 34.62
C ALA A 124 -42.98 25.17 34.28
N PRO A 125 -42.42 24.21 35.05
CA PRO A 125 -41.06 23.72 34.83
C PRO A 125 -40.96 22.83 33.58
N THR A 126 -40.21 23.29 32.58
CA THR A 126 -39.57 22.43 31.59
C THR A 126 -38.25 21.92 32.15
N GLU A 127 -38.04 20.60 32.21
CA GLU A 127 -36.74 20.06 32.58
C GLU A 127 -35.69 20.40 31.50
N PRO A 128 -34.54 21.02 31.87
CA PRO A 128 -33.46 21.21 30.92
C PRO A 128 -32.81 19.87 30.58
N PRO A 129 -32.44 19.61 29.30
CA PRO A 129 -31.84 18.35 28.90
C PRO A 129 -30.54 18.11 29.69
N ARG A 130 -30.47 16.95 30.37
CA ARG A 130 -29.31 16.53 31.17
C ARG A 130 -28.10 16.25 30.27
N ARG A 131 -27.36 17.29 29.89
CA ARG A 131 -26.03 17.16 29.29
C ARG A 131 -25.05 16.71 30.38
N SER A 132 -24.92 15.40 30.57
CA SER A 132 -23.94 14.79 31.47
C SER A 132 -22.52 14.97 30.95
N SER A 133 -21.94 16.14 31.19
CA SER A 133 -20.50 16.32 31.06
C SER A 133 -19.80 15.33 32.00
N ARG A 134 -18.91 14.49 31.45
CA ARG A 134 -18.03 13.62 32.26
C ARG A 134 -17.31 14.50 33.28
N ARG A 135 -17.54 14.25 34.58
CA ARG A 135 -16.85 14.97 35.65
C ARG A 135 -15.34 14.72 35.50
N VAL A 136 -14.55 15.78 35.61
CA VAL A 136 -13.10 15.65 35.82
C VAL A 136 -12.88 14.87 37.13
N PRO A 137 -12.04 13.82 37.15
CA PRO A 137 -11.76 13.05 38.37
C PRO A 137 -11.28 13.96 39.51
N THR A 138 -12.02 13.99 40.61
CA THR A 138 -11.78 14.92 41.72
C THR A 138 -10.94 14.32 42.86
N THR A 139 -10.93 13.00 43.00
CA THR A 139 -10.16 12.26 44.01
C THR A 139 -9.07 11.39 43.38
N GLU A 140 -8.09 10.95 44.17
CA GLU A 140 -7.08 9.99 43.69
C GLU A 140 -7.68 8.60 43.40
N GLU A 141 -8.76 8.23 44.09
CA GLU A 141 -9.53 7.01 43.81
C GLU A 141 -10.25 7.10 42.46
N ASP A 142 -10.89 8.23 42.13
CA ASP A 142 -11.48 8.48 40.81
C ASP A 142 -10.42 8.34 39.69
N LYS A 143 -9.21 8.89 39.91
CA LYS A 143 -8.10 8.80 38.95
C LYS A 143 -7.61 7.36 38.80
N LYS A 144 -7.49 6.60 39.90
CA LYS A 144 -7.09 5.20 39.87
C LYS A 144 -8.11 4.35 39.11
N ALA A 145 -9.40 4.51 39.42
CA ALA A 145 -10.48 3.83 38.69
C ALA A 145 -10.53 4.22 37.21
N THR A 146 -10.30 5.49 36.87
CA THR A 146 -10.20 5.94 35.46
C THR A 146 -9.01 5.29 34.75
N ARG A 147 -7.87 5.14 35.44
CA ARG A 147 -6.68 4.46 34.90
C ARG A 147 -6.89 2.96 34.71
N GLU A 148 -7.49 2.28 35.69
CA GLU A 148 -7.83 0.85 35.60
C GLU A 148 -8.84 0.59 34.47
N GLN A 149 -9.81 1.49 34.26
CA GLN A 149 -10.71 1.43 33.11
C GLN A 149 -9.99 1.62 31.77
N LEU A 150 -9.07 2.59 31.68
CA LEU A 150 -8.24 2.79 30.48
C LEU A 150 -7.33 1.58 30.19
N GLU A 151 -6.72 0.99 31.22
CA GLU A 151 -5.88 -0.21 31.08
C GLU A 151 -6.72 -1.42 30.63
N TYR A 152 -7.93 -1.61 31.18
CA TYR A 152 -8.88 -2.64 30.74
C TYR A 152 -9.38 -2.42 29.29
N ASP A 153 -9.72 -1.18 28.91
CA ASP A 153 -10.16 -0.87 27.55
C ASP A 153 -9.03 -1.08 26.53
N MET A 154 -7.78 -0.70 26.86
CA MET A 154 -6.61 -1.00 26.04
C MET A 154 -6.35 -2.51 25.89
N GLU A 155 -6.46 -3.29 26.98
CA GLU A 155 -6.29 -4.74 26.94
C GLU A 155 -7.41 -5.42 26.13
N ARG A 156 -8.65 -4.95 26.27
CA ARG A 156 -9.79 -5.39 25.46
C ARG A 156 -9.60 -5.08 23.98
N GLU A 157 -9.14 -3.88 23.63
CA GLU A 157 -8.84 -3.50 22.25
C GLU A 157 -7.70 -4.35 21.68
N ALA A 158 -6.64 -4.58 22.45
CA ALA A 158 -5.52 -5.44 22.07
C ALA A 158 -5.99 -6.89 21.79
N ARG A 159 -6.84 -7.45 22.66
CA ARG A 159 -7.42 -8.80 22.47
C ARG A 159 -8.31 -8.88 21.23
N LEU A 160 -9.17 -7.88 21.00
CA LEU A 160 -10.01 -7.82 19.79
C LEU A 160 -9.16 -7.66 18.51
N LYS A 161 -8.09 -6.87 18.57
CA LYS A 161 -7.11 -6.71 17.49
C LYS A 161 -6.37 -8.01 17.19
N GLN A 162 -6.03 -8.80 18.21
CA GLN A 162 -5.41 -10.12 18.06
C GLN A 162 -6.39 -11.15 17.46
N GLN A 163 -7.59 -11.30 18.03
CA GLN A 163 -8.62 -12.22 17.51
C GLN A 163 -8.95 -11.95 16.04
N ARG A 164 -9.05 -10.66 15.67
CA ARG A 164 -9.27 -10.25 14.28
C ARG A 164 -8.10 -10.58 13.37
N ARG A 165 -6.85 -10.36 13.82
CA ARG A 165 -5.64 -10.76 13.10
C ARG A 165 -5.65 -12.27 12.81
N GLU A 166 -5.90 -13.10 13.82
CA GLU A 166 -5.99 -14.56 13.70
C GLU A 166 -7.04 -15.01 12.68
N LEU A 167 -8.20 -14.33 12.62
CA LEU A 167 -9.24 -14.58 11.63
C LEU A 167 -8.80 -14.16 10.22
N GLU A 168 -8.24 -12.95 10.06
CA GLU A 168 -7.70 -12.46 8.78
C GLU A 168 -6.67 -13.43 8.17
N PHE A 169 -5.85 -14.09 8.98
CA PHE A 169 -4.88 -15.11 8.53
C PHE A 169 -5.54 -16.41 8.09
N LYS A 170 -6.52 -16.92 8.85
CA LYS A 170 -7.26 -18.14 8.47
C LYS A 170 -7.97 -17.96 7.13
N THR A 171 -8.51 -16.76 6.86
CA THR A 171 -9.11 -16.39 5.56
C THR A 171 -8.07 -16.29 4.42
N ARG A 172 -6.81 -15.93 4.73
CA ARG A 172 -5.71 -15.90 3.72
C ARG A 172 -5.27 -17.30 3.32
N GLU A 173 -5.14 -18.24 4.27
CA GLU A 173 -4.72 -19.61 3.98
C GLU A 173 -5.80 -20.48 3.32
N LYS A 174 -7.08 -20.16 3.55
CA LYS A 174 -8.21 -20.93 3.01
C LYS A 174 -8.45 -20.59 1.53
N ASP A 175 -8.54 -21.61 0.67
CA ASP A 175 -9.09 -21.48 -0.67
C ASP A 175 -10.59 -21.12 -0.60
N MET A 176 -11.02 -20.13 -1.39
CA MET A 176 -12.39 -19.58 -1.35
C MET A 176 -13.07 -19.76 -2.70
N SER A 177 -14.32 -20.23 -2.72
CA SER A 177 -15.14 -20.32 -3.93
C SER A 177 -15.75 -18.96 -4.30
N LEU A 178 -16.24 -18.80 -5.54
CA LEU A 178 -16.98 -17.60 -5.96
C LEU A 178 -18.10 -17.21 -4.99
N LEU A 179 -18.87 -18.17 -4.48
CA LEU A 179 -19.95 -17.90 -3.51
C LEU A 179 -19.43 -17.27 -2.20
N GLU A 180 -18.31 -17.79 -1.65
CA GLU A 180 -17.70 -17.21 -0.45
C GLU A 180 -17.10 -15.82 -0.71
N LEU A 181 -16.63 -15.58 -1.93
CA LEU A 181 -16.09 -14.30 -2.37
C LEU A 181 -17.18 -13.24 -2.55
N ILE A 182 -18.39 -13.63 -2.98
CA ILE A 182 -19.55 -12.74 -3.17
C ILE A 182 -20.21 -12.42 -1.83
N LYS A 183 -20.56 -13.44 -1.02
CA LYS A 183 -21.15 -13.29 0.33
C LYS A 183 -20.35 -12.40 1.29
N SER A 184 -19.09 -12.15 0.97
CA SER A 184 -18.20 -11.27 1.73
C SER A 184 -18.41 -9.78 1.38
N ASP A 185 -19.64 -9.26 1.40
CA ASP A 185 -19.92 -7.87 1.01
C ASP A 185 -19.24 -6.84 1.96
N PRO A 186 -18.42 -5.92 1.45
CA PRO A 186 -17.76 -4.89 2.25
C PRO A 186 -18.66 -3.80 2.85
N VAL A 187 -19.96 -3.74 2.53
CA VAL A 187 -20.86 -2.69 3.06
C VAL A 187 -21.23 -2.96 4.52
N ASP A 188 -21.48 -4.22 4.88
CA ASP A 188 -22.05 -4.59 6.18
C ASP A 188 -21.08 -4.29 7.34
N TYR A 189 -19.78 -4.55 7.14
CA TYR A 189 -18.73 -4.27 8.13
C TYR A 189 -18.47 -2.77 8.36
N ILE A 190 -18.90 -1.89 7.43
CA ILE A 190 -18.74 -0.44 7.55
C ILE A 190 -19.93 0.18 8.29
N ILE A 191 -21.13 -0.39 8.18
CA ILE A 191 -22.35 0.10 8.85
C ILE A 191 -22.50 -0.49 10.26
N ASN A 192 -22.20 -1.79 10.44
CA ASN A 192 -22.45 -2.51 11.69
C ASN A 192 -21.22 -2.62 12.60
N GLY A 193 -20.03 -2.23 12.13
CA GLY A 193 -18.77 -2.27 12.90
C GLY A 193 -18.68 -1.34 14.13
N ASP A 194 -19.64 -0.43 14.33
CA ASP A 194 -19.64 0.57 15.42
C ASP A 194 -20.97 0.63 16.20
N ARG A 195 -21.82 -0.41 16.09
CA ARG A 195 -23.04 -0.55 16.89
C ARG A 195 -22.95 -1.76 17.82
N ASN A 196 -23.07 -1.48 19.13
CA ASN A 196 -23.19 -2.47 20.20
C ASN A 196 -24.26 -3.53 19.84
N PRO A 197 -24.05 -4.83 20.15
CA PRO A 197 -25.03 -5.87 19.83
C PRO A 197 -26.36 -5.61 20.55
N LYS A 198 -27.41 -5.46 19.74
CA LYS A 198 -28.86 -5.39 20.04
C LYS A 198 -29.22 -5.23 21.53
N VAL A 199 -29.33 -3.98 21.99
CA VAL A 199 -30.33 -3.67 23.04
C VAL A 199 -31.69 -3.82 22.38
N LYS A 200 -32.47 -4.83 22.78
CA LYS A 200 -33.87 -4.94 22.37
C LYS A 200 -34.61 -3.66 22.79
N LYS A 201 -35.04 -2.87 21.82
CA LYS A 201 -36.15 -1.93 22.04
C LYS A 201 -37.43 -2.71 21.81
N GLU A 202 -38.30 -2.65 22.80
CA GLU A 202 -39.68 -3.09 22.66
C GLU A 202 -40.44 -2.09 21.78
N GLU A 203 -41.29 -2.65 20.90
CA GLU A 203 -42.47 -2.05 20.26
C GLU A 203 -42.35 -0.64 19.61
N GLY A 204 -42.46 -0.59 18.28
CA GLY A 204 -42.68 0.68 17.56
C GLY A 204 -42.43 0.63 16.05
N ASP A 205 -43.47 0.24 15.30
CA ASP A 205 -43.69 0.37 13.85
C ASP A 205 -42.76 -0.37 12.86
N ASN A 206 -43.39 -0.79 11.75
CA ASN A 206 -42.84 -1.65 10.70
C ASN A 206 -41.84 -0.89 9.79
N ASP A 207 -40.77 -1.58 9.41
CA ASP A 207 -40.21 -1.61 8.05
C ASP A 207 -39.55 -3.00 7.87
N ASP A 208 -39.62 -3.59 6.67
CA ASP A 208 -39.43 -5.03 6.43
C ASP A 208 -38.05 -5.59 6.81
N ASP A 209 -38.05 -6.70 7.59
CA ASP A 209 -36.94 -7.65 7.66
C ASP A 209 -36.86 -8.40 6.31
N ASN A 210 -35.79 -8.19 5.53
CA ASN A 210 -35.55 -8.84 4.23
C ASN A 210 -34.15 -9.52 4.14
N ASP A 211 -33.61 -10.00 5.27
CA ASP A 211 -32.34 -10.76 5.32
C ASP A 211 -32.38 -12.08 4.52
N ASP A 212 -33.57 -12.64 4.26
CA ASP A 212 -33.74 -13.95 3.59
C ASP A 212 -33.63 -13.89 2.04
N ASN A 213 -33.67 -12.70 1.41
CA ASN A 213 -33.60 -12.57 -0.05
C ASN A 213 -32.16 -12.54 -0.60
N ASP A 214 -31.19 -12.03 0.18
CA ASP A 214 -29.84 -11.76 -0.31
C ASP A 214 -29.02 -13.05 -0.58
N GLU A 215 -29.28 -14.14 0.18
CA GLU A 215 -28.56 -15.40 -0.02
C GLU A 215 -28.91 -16.12 -1.33
N GLU A 216 -30.15 -15.99 -1.81
CA GLU A 216 -30.59 -16.60 -3.08
C GLU A 216 -30.05 -15.79 -4.27
N THR A 217 -29.95 -14.47 -4.15
CA THR A 217 -29.29 -13.62 -5.16
C THR A 217 -27.78 -13.85 -5.22
N ASP A 218 -27.08 -13.99 -4.09
CA ASP A 218 -25.64 -14.26 -4.06
C ASP A 218 -25.29 -15.62 -4.69
N ALA A 219 -26.14 -16.63 -4.47
CA ALA A 219 -26.02 -17.93 -5.12
C ALA A 219 -26.20 -17.83 -6.65
N HIS A 220 -27.23 -17.09 -7.09
CA HIS A 220 -27.47 -16.85 -8.50
C HIS A 220 -26.31 -16.11 -9.20
N ASP A 221 -25.80 -15.04 -8.58
CA ASP A 221 -24.67 -14.26 -9.09
C ASP A 221 -23.38 -15.10 -9.14
N ALA A 222 -23.15 -15.96 -8.15
CA ALA A 222 -22.02 -16.90 -8.15
C ALA A 222 -22.11 -17.92 -9.30
N GLU A 223 -23.29 -18.50 -9.54
CA GLU A 223 -23.53 -19.44 -10.63
C GLU A 223 -23.42 -18.76 -12.00
N GLN A 224 -24.01 -17.57 -12.15
CA GLN A 224 -23.95 -16.78 -13.38
C GLN A 224 -22.51 -16.39 -13.72
N LEU A 225 -21.75 -15.88 -12.74
CA LEU A 225 -20.35 -15.54 -12.92
C LEU A 225 -19.51 -16.79 -13.25
N SER A 226 -19.73 -17.90 -12.54
CA SER A 226 -19.03 -19.18 -12.79
C SER A 226 -19.25 -19.66 -14.22
N ALA A 227 -20.51 -19.77 -14.66
CA ALA A 227 -20.86 -20.19 -16.02
C ALA A 227 -20.28 -19.24 -17.09
N TYR A 228 -20.33 -17.93 -16.85
CA TYR A 228 -19.75 -16.94 -17.74
C TYR A 228 -18.23 -17.09 -17.86
N LEU A 229 -17.51 -17.16 -16.73
CA LEU A 229 -16.05 -17.31 -16.70
C LEU A 229 -15.59 -18.63 -17.33
N GLN A 230 -16.28 -19.74 -17.05
CA GLN A 230 -16.02 -21.05 -17.66
C GLN A 230 -16.20 -21.05 -19.19
N SER A 231 -17.17 -20.26 -19.70
CA SER A 231 -17.42 -20.16 -21.15
C SER A 231 -16.27 -19.51 -21.93
N ARG A 232 -15.42 -18.70 -21.28
CA ARG A 232 -14.36 -17.93 -21.96
C ARG A 232 -13.24 -18.84 -22.43
N ALA A 233 -12.81 -18.69 -23.67
CA ALA A 233 -11.63 -19.36 -24.18
C ALA A 233 -10.34 -18.82 -23.52
N PRO A 234 -9.31 -19.64 -23.29
CA PRO A 234 -8.02 -19.17 -22.80
C PRO A 234 -7.33 -18.32 -23.88
N VAL A 235 -7.05 -17.05 -23.59
CA VAL A 235 -6.32 -16.16 -24.51
C VAL A 235 -4.87 -16.00 -24.05
N MET A 236 -3.93 -16.35 -24.93
CA MET A 236 -2.50 -16.15 -24.71
C MET A 236 -2.10 -14.70 -25.03
N ARG A 237 -1.24 -14.10 -24.20
CA ARG A 237 -0.64 -12.79 -24.48
C ARG A 237 0.27 -12.90 -25.71
N PRO A 238 0.12 -12.02 -26.73
CA PRO A 238 1.02 -12.03 -27.89
C PRO A 238 2.48 -11.78 -27.49
N THR A 239 3.39 -12.27 -28.32
CA THR A 239 4.82 -11.92 -28.28
C THR A 239 5.12 -10.95 -29.40
N HIS A 240 5.72 -9.80 -29.08
CA HIS A 240 6.16 -8.81 -30.06
C HIS A 240 7.62 -9.02 -30.43
N ILE A 241 7.97 -8.69 -31.68
CA ILE A 241 9.34 -8.70 -32.18
C ILE A 241 9.83 -7.25 -32.22
N ALA A 242 11.07 -7.02 -31.79
CA ALA A 242 11.66 -5.68 -31.68
C ALA A 242 11.66 -4.91 -33.01
N ASP A 243 11.90 -5.60 -34.13
CA ASP A 243 12.01 -5.02 -35.48
C ASP A 243 10.67 -4.49 -36.03
N GLU A 244 9.53 -4.86 -35.44
CA GLU A 244 8.21 -4.32 -35.83
C GLU A 244 7.99 -2.88 -35.33
N GLU A 245 8.80 -2.40 -34.37
CA GLU A 245 8.64 -1.08 -33.77
C GLU A 245 8.92 0.07 -34.75
N ASP A 246 9.96 -0.04 -35.58
CA ASP A 246 10.32 1.05 -36.50
C ASP A 246 9.34 1.14 -37.68
N ASN A 247 8.77 0.00 -38.12
CA ASN A 247 7.74 -0.04 -39.15
C ASN A 247 6.37 0.49 -38.65
N THR A 248 6.01 0.23 -37.39
CA THR A 248 4.71 0.66 -36.83
C THR A 248 4.68 2.14 -36.44
N ASN A 249 5.83 2.79 -36.27
CA ASN A 249 5.92 4.21 -35.92
C ASN A 249 5.96 5.17 -37.13
N SER A 250 5.50 4.73 -38.32
CA SER A 250 5.39 5.62 -39.49
C SER A 250 4.35 6.71 -39.27
N ASP A 251 4.57 7.89 -39.87
CA ASP A 251 3.64 9.03 -39.77
C ASP A 251 2.22 8.66 -40.27
N GLU A 252 2.10 7.91 -41.37
CA GLU A 252 0.82 7.42 -41.89
C GLU A 252 0.09 6.47 -40.93
N THR A 253 0.84 5.60 -40.25
CA THR A 253 0.31 4.69 -39.24
C THR A 253 -0.19 5.47 -38.02
N ILE A 254 0.53 6.51 -37.61
CA ILE A 254 0.16 7.38 -36.49
C ILE A 254 -1.08 8.22 -36.81
N ASP A 255 -1.23 8.70 -38.05
CA ASP A 255 -2.42 9.46 -38.45
C ASP A 255 -3.67 8.57 -38.53
N LYS A 256 -3.59 7.36 -39.11
CA LYS A 256 -4.69 6.36 -39.06
C LYS A 256 -5.06 5.96 -37.62
N PHE A 257 -4.05 5.75 -36.77
CA PHE A 257 -4.28 5.47 -35.35
C PHE A 257 -4.98 6.63 -34.66
N LYS A 258 -4.57 7.87 -34.93
CA LYS A 258 -5.21 9.07 -34.40
C LYS A 258 -6.67 9.18 -34.83
N GLU A 259 -6.99 8.98 -36.11
CA GLU A 259 -8.37 8.99 -36.61
C GLU A 259 -9.26 7.96 -35.88
N ARG A 260 -8.76 6.73 -35.69
CA ARG A 260 -9.48 5.72 -34.88
C ARG A 260 -9.63 6.13 -33.43
N MET A 261 -8.60 6.69 -32.79
CA MET A 261 -8.71 7.16 -31.42
C MET A 261 -9.70 8.33 -31.28
N GLU A 262 -9.73 9.28 -32.22
CA GLU A 262 -10.73 10.36 -32.26
C GLU A 262 -12.16 9.85 -32.45
N SER A 263 -12.34 8.63 -32.99
CA SER A 263 -13.65 7.97 -33.14
C SER A 263 -14.15 7.24 -31.88
N LEU A 264 -13.33 6.98 -30.86
CA LEU A 264 -13.79 6.26 -29.66
C LEU A 264 -14.81 7.10 -28.89
N GLN A 265 -15.95 6.49 -28.55
CA GLN A 265 -17.01 7.15 -27.80
C GLN A 265 -17.11 6.57 -26.39
N LEU A 266 -17.59 7.40 -25.46
CA LEU A 266 -17.97 6.95 -24.11
C LEU A 266 -19.10 5.92 -24.24
N ARG A 267 -18.86 4.70 -23.75
CA ARG A 267 -19.83 3.61 -23.81
C ARG A 267 -20.59 3.43 -22.51
N THR A 268 -19.87 3.25 -21.41
CA THR A 268 -20.50 2.95 -20.12
C THR A 268 -19.72 3.57 -18.96
N ILE A 269 -20.45 3.96 -17.91
CA ILE A 269 -19.90 4.42 -16.62
C ILE A 269 -20.61 3.67 -15.51
N GLN A 270 -19.93 2.70 -14.90
CA GLN A 270 -20.53 1.80 -13.91
C GLN A 270 -19.83 1.82 -12.56
N SER A 271 -20.60 1.63 -11.50
CA SER A 271 -20.11 1.58 -10.12
C SER A 271 -19.58 0.18 -9.77
N VAL A 272 -18.40 -0.15 -10.26
CA VAL A 272 -17.84 -1.51 -10.24
C VAL A 272 -17.40 -1.93 -8.83
N THR A 273 -16.86 -1.00 -8.04
CA THR A 273 -16.43 -1.25 -6.65
C THR A 273 -17.06 -0.24 -5.69
N ALA A 274 -17.15 -0.57 -4.40
CA ALA A 274 -17.70 0.32 -3.38
C ALA A 274 -16.77 1.51 -3.03
N ASN A 275 -15.47 1.40 -3.30
CA ASN A 275 -14.48 2.43 -2.98
C ASN A 275 -13.56 2.76 -4.16
N ARG A 276 -12.73 3.80 -3.99
CA ARG A 276 -11.62 4.15 -4.89
C ARG A 276 -10.90 2.93 -5.46
N ILE A 277 -10.88 2.85 -6.79
CA ILE A 277 -10.09 1.89 -7.56
C ILE A 277 -8.60 2.21 -7.37
N HIS A 278 -7.83 1.21 -6.95
CA HIS A 278 -6.40 1.28 -6.68
C HIS A 278 -5.56 0.53 -7.73
N SER A 279 -6.13 -0.51 -8.35
CA SER A 279 -5.56 -1.18 -9.52
C SER A 279 -6.67 -1.59 -10.49
N MET A 280 -6.35 -1.74 -11.78
CA MET A 280 -7.31 -2.13 -12.81
C MET A 280 -6.56 -2.85 -13.93
N GLN A 281 -7.20 -3.85 -14.53
CA GLN A 281 -6.65 -4.60 -15.66
C GLN A 281 -7.79 -5.03 -16.58
N TYR A 282 -7.69 -4.65 -17.85
CA TYR A 282 -8.56 -5.15 -18.91
C TYR A 282 -8.20 -6.62 -19.22
N HIS A 283 -9.21 -7.48 -19.38
CA HIS A 283 -9.04 -8.87 -19.83
C HIS A 283 -8.92 -8.92 -21.36
N PRO A 284 -8.10 -9.81 -21.94
CA PRO A 284 -7.94 -10.00 -23.39
C PRO A 284 -9.15 -10.67 -24.07
N ASP A 285 -10.38 -10.54 -23.55
CA ASP A 285 -11.54 -11.22 -24.16
C ASP A 285 -11.86 -10.59 -25.50
N LYS A 286 -12.17 -11.41 -26.51
CA LYS A 286 -12.48 -10.91 -27.86
C LYS A 286 -13.96 -10.62 -28.06
N GLU A 287 -14.82 -11.38 -27.37
CA GLU A 287 -16.27 -11.30 -27.53
C GLU A 287 -16.86 -10.11 -26.75
N SER A 288 -16.38 -9.84 -25.54
CA SER A 288 -16.94 -8.80 -24.66
C SER A 288 -15.88 -7.80 -24.15
N GLU A 289 -16.36 -6.69 -23.59
CA GLU A 289 -15.51 -5.70 -22.89
C GLU A 289 -15.46 -6.04 -21.40
N LEU A 290 -14.44 -6.79 -21.00
CA LEU A 290 -14.30 -7.33 -19.65
C LEU A 290 -13.16 -6.65 -18.86
N VAL A 291 -13.50 -5.93 -17.79
CA VAL A 291 -12.57 -5.13 -16.98
C VAL A 291 -12.61 -5.56 -15.50
N PHE A 292 -11.44 -5.78 -14.91
CA PHE A 292 -11.28 -6.12 -13.50
C PHE A 292 -10.70 -4.91 -12.76
N ALA A 293 -11.36 -4.47 -11.68
CA ALA A 293 -10.99 -3.29 -10.89
C ALA A 293 -10.84 -3.66 -9.41
N GLY A 294 -9.68 -3.39 -8.84
CA GLY A 294 -9.35 -3.67 -7.44
C GLY A 294 -9.38 -2.40 -6.59
N ASP A 295 -10.09 -2.43 -5.48
CA ASP A 295 -10.33 -1.25 -4.62
C ASP A 295 -9.27 -1.08 -3.50
N LYS A 296 -9.45 -0.01 -2.71
CA LYS A 296 -8.56 0.34 -1.58
C LYS A 296 -8.66 -0.58 -0.36
N TYR A 297 -9.65 -1.49 -0.30
CA TYR A 297 -9.91 -2.39 0.83
C TYR A 297 -9.83 -3.89 0.46
N GLY A 298 -9.56 -4.22 -0.81
CA GLY A 298 -9.30 -5.59 -1.26
C GLY A 298 -10.45 -6.21 -2.05
N GLN A 299 -11.51 -5.45 -2.32
CA GLN A 299 -12.59 -5.85 -3.21
C GLN A 299 -12.09 -5.86 -4.65
N LEU A 300 -12.46 -6.89 -5.39
CA LEU A 300 -12.29 -7.05 -6.82
C LEU A 300 -13.67 -6.95 -7.47
N GLY A 301 -13.95 -5.85 -8.14
CA GLY A 301 -15.12 -5.72 -9.00
C GLY A 301 -14.80 -6.15 -10.43
N ILE A 302 -15.74 -6.86 -11.06
CA ILE A 302 -15.67 -7.34 -12.44
C ILE A 302 -16.78 -6.63 -13.21
N LEU A 303 -16.44 -5.94 -14.29
CA LEU A 303 -17.39 -5.33 -15.21
C LEU A 303 -17.32 -6.05 -16.55
N ARG A 304 -18.42 -6.66 -16.99
CA ARG A 304 -18.66 -7.02 -18.38
C ARG A 304 -19.53 -5.93 -19.00
N TYR A 305 -19.12 -5.38 -20.12
CA TYR A 305 -19.97 -4.58 -21.00
C TYR A 305 -20.16 -5.34 -22.31
N ASP A 306 -21.42 -5.53 -22.69
CA ASP A 306 -21.81 -6.19 -23.92
C ASP A 306 -22.07 -5.14 -25.00
N THR A 307 -21.32 -5.19 -26.09
CA THR A 307 -21.40 -4.19 -27.17
C THR A 307 -22.55 -4.42 -28.14
N GLU A 308 -23.17 -5.61 -28.15
CA GLU A 308 -24.31 -5.90 -29.02
C GLU A 308 -25.63 -5.51 -28.34
N GLU A 309 -25.76 -5.78 -27.04
CA GLU A 309 -26.96 -5.46 -26.25
C GLU A 309 -26.92 -4.07 -25.59
N ASP A 310 -25.76 -3.40 -25.54
CA ASP A 310 -25.48 -2.19 -24.76
C ASP A 310 -25.74 -2.37 -23.24
N THR A 311 -25.59 -3.60 -22.74
CA THR A 311 -25.83 -3.97 -21.34
C THR A 311 -24.53 -4.02 -20.52
N SER A 312 -24.63 -3.76 -19.22
CA SER A 312 -23.51 -3.85 -18.28
C SER A 312 -23.84 -4.82 -17.15
N GLN A 313 -22.97 -5.81 -16.92
CA GLN A 313 -23.06 -6.76 -15.80
C GLN A 313 -21.89 -6.52 -14.85
N ILE A 314 -22.15 -6.56 -13.54
CA ILE A 314 -21.18 -6.21 -12.50
C ILE A 314 -21.21 -7.30 -11.42
N TRP A 315 -20.07 -7.86 -11.09
CA TRP A 315 -19.89 -8.75 -9.94
C TRP A 315 -18.86 -8.18 -8.99
N ARG A 316 -18.96 -8.52 -7.69
CA ARG A 316 -18.03 -8.06 -6.65
C ARG A 316 -17.56 -9.23 -5.83
N LEU A 317 -16.25 -9.35 -5.69
CA LEU A 317 -15.57 -10.44 -5.00
C LEU A 317 -14.65 -9.85 -3.92
N GLN A 318 -14.49 -10.50 -2.78
CA GLN A 318 -13.55 -10.10 -1.73
C GLN A 318 -12.40 -11.12 -1.57
N PRO A 319 -11.45 -11.20 -2.52
CA PRO A 319 -10.35 -12.18 -2.45
C PRO A 319 -9.37 -11.92 -1.30
N HIS A 320 -9.19 -10.65 -0.91
CA HIS A 320 -8.19 -10.22 0.07
C HIS A 320 -8.82 -9.75 1.38
N ALA A 321 -8.02 -9.65 2.45
CA ALA A 321 -8.55 -9.21 3.74
C ALA A 321 -9.08 -7.77 3.69
N ASN A 322 -10.35 -7.57 4.09
CA ASN A 322 -11.02 -6.26 4.09
C ASN A 322 -10.27 -5.26 4.99
N LYS A 323 -9.50 -4.36 4.33
CA LYS A 323 -8.73 -3.20 4.84
C LYS A 323 -7.57 -2.85 3.91
N TYR A 324 -7.06 -3.83 3.17
CA TYR A 324 -5.79 -3.72 2.45
C TYR A 324 -6.03 -3.53 0.95
N ALA A 325 -5.41 -2.50 0.37
CA ALA A 325 -5.64 -2.17 -1.03
C ALA A 325 -5.13 -3.25 -1.98
N LEU A 326 -5.94 -3.58 -2.98
CA LEU A 326 -5.57 -4.47 -4.08
C LEU A 326 -4.57 -3.72 -4.98
N SER A 327 -3.29 -4.10 -4.88
CA SER A 327 -2.15 -3.32 -5.38
C SER A 327 -1.83 -3.55 -6.85
N CYS A 328 -2.19 -4.73 -7.37
CA CYS A 328 -2.01 -5.13 -8.75
C CYS A 328 -2.96 -6.29 -9.14
N ILE A 329 -3.44 -6.28 -10.37
CA ILE A 329 -4.18 -7.37 -11.02
C ILE A 329 -3.38 -7.75 -12.27
N ARG A 330 -3.14 -9.04 -12.50
CA ARG A 330 -2.48 -9.56 -13.71
C ARG A 330 -3.15 -10.84 -14.17
N PHE A 331 -3.49 -10.91 -15.46
CA PHE A 331 -3.82 -12.19 -16.10
C PHE A 331 -2.54 -12.93 -16.46
N ASP A 332 -2.59 -14.25 -16.33
CA ASP A 332 -1.57 -15.16 -16.81
C ASP A 332 -1.30 -14.93 -18.32
N VAL A 333 -0.03 -15.03 -18.66
CA VAL A 333 0.50 -14.81 -20.00
C VAL A 333 0.12 -15.92 -20.98
N GLN A 334 -0.09 -17.15 -20.51
CA GLN A 334 -0.46 -18.29 -21.35
C GLN A 334 -1.94 -18.63 -21.30
N ASN A 335 -2.61 -18.40 -20.17
CA ASN A 335 -4.00 -18.76 -19.98
C ASN A 335 -4.78 -17.66 -19.24
N SER A 336 -5.46 -16.77 -19.97
CA SER A 336 -6.21 -15.65 -19.37
C SER A 336 -7.31 -16.06 -18.36
N ARG A 337 -7.68 -17.35 -18.27
CA ARG A 337 -8.54 -17.91 -17.20
C ARG A 337 -7.94 -17.79 -15.79
N ASN A 338 -6.63 -17.59 -15.68
CA ASN A 338 -5.94 -17.39 -14.42
C ASN A 338 -5.74 -15.89 -14.14
N ALA A 339 -6.41 -15.38 -13.12
CA ALA A 339 -6.29 -14.00 -12.66
C ALA A 339 -5.52 -13.95 -11.32
N PHE A 340 -4.36 -13.30 -11.32
CA PHE A 340 -3.58 -13.04 -10.11
C PHE A 340 -3.94 -11.68 -9.50
N THR A 341 -4.35 -11.68 -8.23
CA THR A 341 -4.57 -10.46 -7.43
C THR A 341 -3.52 -10.33 -6.35
N CYS A 342 -2.97 -9.13 -6.19
CA CYS A 342 -1.98 -8.80 -5.16
C CYS A 342 -2.57 -7.78 -4.19
N SER A 343 -2.22 -7.86 -2.91
CA SER A 343 -2.69 -6.90 -1.91
C SER A 343 -1.61 -6.48 -0.91
N TYR A 344 -1.81 -5.32 -0.28
CA TYR A 344 -1.06 -4.92 0.90
C TYR A 344 -1.34 -5.80 2.14
N ASP A 345 -2.17 -6.85 2.05
CA ASP A 345 -2.29 -7.90 3.06
C ASP A 345 -1.12 -8.92 3.05
N CYS A 346 -0.10 -8.65 2.24
CA CYS A 346 1.11 -9.46 2.05
C CYS A 346 0.90 -10.79 1.30
N SER A 347 -0.24 -10.98 0.64
CA SER A 347 -0.56 -12.18 -0.16
C SER A 347 -0.76 -11.89 -1.65
N ILE A 348 -0.63 -12.95 -2.45
CA ILE A 348 -1.11 -13.03 -3.83
C ILE A 348 -2.01 -14.24 -3.95
N ARG A 349 -3.18 -14.04 -4.55
CA ARG A 349 -4.14 -15.11 -4.84
C ARG A 349 -4.28 -15.30 -6.34
N GLN A 350 -4.59 -16.52 -6.75
CA GLN A 350 -4.96 -16.88 -8.11
C GLN A 350 -6.43 -17.29 -8.11
N LEU A 351 -7.26 -16.53 -8.82
CA LEU A 351 -8.61 -16.92 -9.19
C LEU A 351 -8.53 -17.66 -10.53
N ASP A 352 -8.93 -18.93 -10.51
CA ASP A 352 -9.11 -19.74 -11.72
C ASP A 352 -10.58 -19.67 -12.18
N PHE A 353 -10.80 -19.28 -13.43
CA PHE A 353 -12.11 -19.16 -14.05
C PHE A 353 -12.78 -20.51 -14.33
N GLU A 354 -12.01 -21.61 -14.42
CA GLU A 354 -12.57 -22.93 -14.70
C GLU A 354 -13.15 -23.57 -13.43
N SER A 355 -12.39 -23.57 -12.33
CA SER A 355 -12.87 -24.07 -11.03
C SER A 355 -13.70 -23.07 -10.23
N GLY A 356 -13.59 -21.77 -10.49
CA GLY A 356 -14.22 -20.74 -9.66
C GLY A 356 -13.59 -20.62 -8.26
N ILE A 357 -12.33 -21.05 -8.10
CA ILE A 357 -11.62 -21.06 -6.81
C ILE A 357 -10.52 -19.98 -6.80
N SER A 358 -10.49 -19.19 -5.73
CA SER A 358 -9.41 -18.27 -5.39
C SER A 358 -8.47 -18.90 -4.36
N SER A 359 -7.28 -19.30 -4.80
CA SER A 359 -6.26 -19.97 -3.99
C SER A 359 -5.10 -19.05 -3.61
N GLN A 360 -4.47 -19.27 -2.46
CA GLN A 360 -3.31 -18.47 -2.02
C GLN A 360 -2.00 -19.03 -2.58
N VAL A 361 -1.41 -18.34 -3.57
CA VAL A 361 -0.22 -18.82 -4.31
C VAL A 361 1.09 -18.30 -3.74
N PHE A 362 1.08 -17.10 -3.14
CA PHE A 362 2.26 -16.51 -2.50
C PHE A 362 1.90 -15.71 -1.27
N ARG A 363 2.80 -15.71 -0.29
CA ARG A 363 2.74 -14.88 0.90
C ARG A 363 4.16 -14.58 1.38
N CYS A 364 4.48 -13.30 1.61
CA CYS A 364 5.85 -12.88 1.92
C CYS A 364 6.22 -12.91 3.42
N ASN A 365 5.27 -13.22 4.30
CA ASN A 365 5.42 -13.22 5.74
C ASN A 365 4.22 -13.92 6.44
N ASP A 366 4.48 -14.82 7.39
CA ASP A 366 3.46 -15.42 8.27
C ASP A 366 3.28 -14.68 9.59
N SER A 367 4.34 -14.03 10.08
CA SER A 367 4.38 -13.27 11.32
C SER A 367 3.35 -12.14 11.32
N TYR A 368 2.53 -12.11 12.35
CA TYR A 368 1.45 -11.13 12.48
C TYR A 368 1.92 -9.78 13.06
N ASP A 369 3.14 -9.74 13.60
CA ASP A 369 3.38 -8.89 14.78
C ASP A 369 4.20 -7.63 14.53
N GLN A 370 4.56 -7.36 13.28
CA GLN A 370 5.23 -6.11 12.91
C GLN A 370 4.61 -5.45 11.68
N GLU A 371 4.77 -4.14 11.59
CA GLU A 371 4.53 -3.35 10.38
C GLU A 371 5.58 -3.73 9.32
N THR A 372 5.43 -4.93 8.74
CA THR A 372 6.47 -5.47 7.87
C THR A 372 6.62 -4.64 6.60
N ASN A 373 7.87 -4.28 6.29
CA ASN A 373 8.25 -3.63 5.03
C ASN A 373 8.28 -4.65 3.87
N ARG A 374 7.20 -5.43 3.72
CA ARG A 374 7.05 -6.44 2.67
C ARG A 374 5.65 -6.42 2.00
N LEU A 375 4.89 -5.33 2.15
CA LEU A 375 3.59 -5.13 1.49
C LEU A 375 3.77 -5.28 -0.03
N VAL A 376 3.03 -6.19 -0.67
CA VAL A 376 3.16 -6.46 -2.11
C VAL A 376 2.61 -5.29 -2.92
N THR A 377 3.43 -4.73 -3.80
CA THR A 377 3.16 -3.46 -4.52
C THR A 377 2.80 -3.65 -5.99
N HIS A 378 3.35 -4.69 -6.62
CA HIS A 378 3.20 -4.99 -8.03
C HIS A 378 3.65 -6.43 -8.33
N LEU A 379 3.07 -7.02 -9.38
CA LEU A 379 3.41 -8.34 -9.92
C LEU A 379 3.63 -8.23 -11.43
N ASP A 380 4.60 -8.96 -11.96
CA ASP A 380 4.73 -9.23 -13.39
C ASP A 380 5.18 -10.68 -13.68
N MET A 381 4.95 -11.13 -14.91
CA MET A 381 5.15 -12.51 -15.38
C MET A 381 5.63 -12.51 -16.83
N SER A 382 6.57 -13.41 -17.17
CA SER A 382 7.14 -13.51 -18.52
C SER A 382 6.47 -14.61 -19.34
N ASN A 383 6.16 -14.33 -20.61
CA ASN A 383 5.68 -15.34 -21.57
C ASN A 383 6.64 -16.56 -21.69
N GLN A 384 7.94 -16.37 -21.46
CA GLN A 384 8.98 -17.40 -21.55
C GLN A 384 9.09 -18.24 -20.25
N CYS A 385 8.64 -17.70 -19.10
CA CYS A 385 8.64 -18.36 -17.81
C CYS A 385 7.30 -18.07 -17.07
N PRO A 386 6.16 -18.59 -17.56
CA PRO A 386 4.83 -18.22 -17.08
C PRO A 386 4.63 -18.50 -15.59
N ASN A 387 5.18 -19.60 -15.09
CA ASN A 387 5.05 -20.02 -13.70
C ASN A 387 5.92 -19.20 -12.72
N LEU A 388 6.79 -18.30 -13.19
CA LEU A 388 7.71 -17.54 -12.34
C LEU A 388 7.20 -16.12 -12.07
N LEU A 389 6.53 -15.95 -10.93
CA LEU A 389 6.03 -14.67 -10.46
C LEU A 389 7.19 -13.76 -10.02
N HIS A 390 7.20 -12.52 -10.51
CA HIS A 390 8.15 -11.47 -10.12
C HIS A 390 7.41 -10.41 -9.30
N ILE A 391 7.70 -10.35 -7.99
CA ILE A 391 6.85 -9.72 -6.99
C ILE A 391 7.62 -8.59 -6.31
N ALA A 392 7.19 -7.34 -6.49
CA ALA A 392 7.83 -6.18 -5.89
C ALA A 392 7.20 -5.81 -4.54
N ASP A 393 8.01 -5.47 -3.53
CA ASP A 393 7.54 -5.08 -2.19
C ASP A 393 7.95 -3.66 -1.73
N ASN A 394 7.34 -3.18 -0.64
CA ASN A 394 7.59 -1.84 -0.12
C ASN A 394 8.88 -1.68 0.70
N GLY A 395 9.65 -2.74 0.91
CA GLY A 395 10.98 -2.72 1.52
C GLY A 395 12.10 -3.00 0.53
N GLY A 396 11.90 -2.64 -0.75
CA GLY A 396 12.92 -2.71 -1.78
C GLY A 396 13.22 -4.13 -2.31
N GLY A 397 12.42 -5.12 -1.90
CA GLY A 397 12.60 -6.51 -2.30
C GLY A 397 11.88 -6.87 -3.59
N LEU A 398 12.53 -7.72 -4.38
CA LEU A 398 11.94 -8.51 -5.44
C LEU A 398 11.89 -9.97 -5.00
N SER A 399 10.70 -10.52 -4.84
CA SER A 399 10.50 -11.94 -4.57
C SER A 399 10.23 -12.69 -5.88
N LEU A 400 10.94 -13.81 -6.08
CA LEU A 400 10.76 -14.73 -7.21
C LEU A 400 10.13 -16.02 -6.71
N LYS A 401 8.92 -16.34 -7.18
CA LYS A 401 8.14 -17.51 -6.76
C LYS A 401 7.72 -18.34 -7.98
N ASP A 402 8.10 -19.62 -8.03
CA ASP A 402 7.57 -20.57 -9.01
C ASP A 402 6.24 -21.14 -8.49
N THR A 403 5.15 -20.98 -9.23
CA THR A 403 3.81 -21.43 -8.83
C THR A 403 3.69 -22.95 -8.69
N ARG A 404 4.58 -23.71 -9.35
CA ARG A 404 4.57 -25.18 -9.36
C ARG A 404 5.22 -25.80 -8.12
N THR A 405 6.00 -25.01 -7.37
CA THR A 405 6.71 -25.49 -6.18
C THR A 405 5.90 -25.21 -4.91
N LYS A 406 6.16 -25.96 -3.84
CA LYS A 406 5.57 -25.72 -2.50
C LYS A 406 6.44 -24.82 -1.61
N ASP A 407 7.61 -24.40 -2.08
CA ASP A 407 8.42 -23.39 -1.39
C ASP A 407 7.77 -21.99 -1.47
N ARG A 408 8.34 -21.00 -0.78
CA ARG A 408 7.86 -19.61 -0.82
C ARG A 408 8.48 -18.77 -1.94
N GLY A 409 9.43 -19.32 -2.68
CA GLY A 409 10.33 -18.57 -3.54
C GLY A 409 11.57 -18.05 -2.79
N VAL A 410 12.19 -17.02 -3.35
CA VAL A 410 13.40 -16.36 -2.83
C VAL A 410 13.27 -14.85 -3.01
N ARG A 411 13.68 -14.06 -2.00
CA ARG A 411 13.66 -12.59 -2.02
C ARG A 411 15.06 -12.00 -2.24
N TYR A 412 15.15 -11.03 -3.13
CA TYR A 412 16.37 -10.29 -3.48
C TYR A 412 16.15 -8.82 -3.11
N ILE A 413 17.06 -8.20 -2.36
CA ILE A 413 16.96 -6.77 -2.05
C ILE A 413 17.58 -6.00 -3.22
N LEU A 414 16.79 -5.18 -3.91
CA LEU A 414 17.23 -4.37 -5.05
C LEU A 414 17.32 -2.87 -4.71
N SER A 415 16.61 -2.42 -3.68
CA SER A 415 16.68 -1.05 -3.18
C SER A 415 16.56 -1.03 -1.65
N SER A 416 16.93 0.09 -1.03
CA SER A 416 16.62 0.42 0.36
C SER A 416 15.21 1.01 0.55
N HIS A 417 14.49 1.28 -0.54
CA HIS A 417 13.20 1.97 -0.55
C HIS A 417 12.13 1.15 -1.29
N LYS A 418 10.85 1.47 -1.06
CA LYS A 418 9.70 0.86 -1.75
C LYS A 418 9.91 0.79 -3.26
N LEU A 419 9.80 -0.41 -3.83
CA LEU A 419 9.58 -0.58 -5.26
C LEU A 419 8.13 -0.19 -5.58
N GLY A 420 7.94 0.70 -6.56
CA GLY A 420 6.63 1.14 -7.04
C GLY A 420 6.04 0.20 -8.10
N SER A 421 6.90 -0.36 -8.93
CA SER A 421 6.58 -1.44 -9.88
C SER A 421 7.82 -2.26 -10.24
N VAL A 422 7.56 -3.45 -10.79
CA VAL A 422 8.52 -4.27 -11.54
C VAL A 422 7.92 -4.56 -12.92
N SER A 423 8.75 -4.57 -13.97
CA SER A 423 8.36 -4.95 -15.32
C SER A 423 9.45 -5.82 -15.93
N ILE A 424 9.09 -6.96 -16.51
CA ILE A 424 10.03 -7.84 -17.20
C ILE A 424 10.13 -7.39 -18.66
N ASN A 425 11.33 -7.41 -19.24
CA ASN A 425 11.52 -7.10 -20.66
C ASN A 425 10.88 -8.23 -21.51
N PRO A 426 9.87 -7.95 -22.37
CA PRO A 426 9.23 -8.98 -23.19
C PRO A 426 10.18 -9.68 -24.18
N ALA A 427 11.20 -8.97 -24.65
CA ALA A 427 12.21 -9.51 -25.56
C ALA A 427 13.32 -10.30 -24.82
N ASN A 428 13.58 -10.00 -23.55
CA ASN A 428 14.64 -10.63 -22.76
C ASN A 428 14.21 -10.87 -21.30
N HIS A 429 13.66 -12.05 -21.00
CA HIS A 429 13.13 -12.39 -19.67
C HIS A 429 14.15 -12.34 -18.51
N HIS A 430 15.44 -12.24 -18.79
CA HIS A 430 16.47 -12.05 -17.76
C HIS A 430 16.58 -10.61 -17.27
N GLU A 431 16.14 -9.65 -18.07
CA GLU A 431 16.18 -8.22 -17.75
C GLU A 431 14.83 -7.75 -17.19
N ILE A 432 14.91 -7.03 -16.08
CA ILE A 432 13.76 -6.38 -15.47
C ILE A 432 14.04 -4.88 -15.28
N CYS A 433 12.97 -4.10 -15.24
CA CYS A 433 12.98 -2.69 -14.90
C CYS A 433 12.20 -2.48 -13.60
N THR A 434 12.77 -1.74 -12.66
CA THR A 434 12.15 -1.40 -11.39
C THR A 434 12.04 0.10 -11.23
N ALA A 435 10.90 0.59 -10.76
CA ALA A 435 10.74 1.95 -10.26
C ALA A 435 10.82 1.95 -8.73
N SER A 436 11.50 2.93 -8.13
CA SER A 436 11.67 3.02 -6.69
C SER A 436 11.36 4.43 -6.12
N ASN A 437 10.93 4.44 -4.86
CA ASN A 437 10.73 5.64 -4.08
C ASN A 437 12.03 6.40 -3.74
N ASP A 438 13.21 5.79 -3.91
CA ASP A 438 14.53 6.46 -3.82
C ASP A 438 14.80 7.45 -4.99
N ARG A 439 13.86 7.51 -5.95
CA ARG A 439 13.85 8.30 -7.21
C ARG A 439 14.53 7.60 -8.40
N SER A 440 14.92 6.34 -8.29
CA SER A 440 15.52 5.57 -9.39
C SER A 440 14.49 4.88 -10.30
N VAL A 441 14.85 4.82 -11.58
CA VAL A 441 14.48 3.75 -12.51
C VAL A 441 15.75 2.94 -12.76
N SER A 442 15.67 1.62 -12.60
CA SER A 442 16.84 0.73 -12.69
C SER A 442 16.56 -0.51 -13.52
N ILE A 443 17.49 -0.90 -14.39
CA ILE A 443 17.49 -2.16 -15.14
C ILE A 443 18.40 -3.16 -14.42
N TRP A 444 17.91 -4.40 -14.23
CA TRP A 444 18.64 -5.48 -13.58
C TRP A 444 18.69 -6.74 -14.44
N ASP A 445 19.85 -7.40 -14.52
CA ASP A 445 20.01 -8.76 -15.04
C ASP A 445 19.90 -9.76 -13.87
N LEU A 446 18.79 -10.49 -13.83
CA LEU A 446 18.48 -11.46 -12.78
C LEU A 446 19.46 -12.64 -12.72
N ARG A 447 20.22 -12.92 -13.79
CA ARG A 447 21.26 -13.96 -13.77
C ARG A 447 22.43 -13.52 -12.89
N ALA A 448 22.89 -12.29 -13.08
CA ALA A 448 23.98 -11.70 -12.29
C ALA A 448 23.58 -11.54 -10.81
N VAL A 449 22.32 -11.15 -10.54
CA VAL A 449 21.77 -11.14 -9.17
C VAL A 449 21.82 -12.56 -8.56
N LYS A 450 21.30 -13.58 -9.24
CA LYS A 450 21.29 -14.97 -8.77
C LYS A 450 22.69 -15.56 -8.59
N ASP A 451 23.64 -15.21 -9.44
CA ASP A 451 25.03 -15.67 -9.34
C ASP A 451 25.81 -14.99 -8.21
N TYR A 452 25.44 -13.76 -7.86
CA TYR A 452 25.95 -13.09 -6.67
C TYR A 452 25.44 -13.74 -5.39
N THR A 453 24.12 -13.94 -5.26
CA THR A 453 23.53 -14.50 -4.02
C THR A 453 23.98 -15.92 -3.69
N LYS A 454 24.45 -16.72 -4.67
CA LYS A 454 25.10 -18.02 -4.42
C LYS A 454 26.32 -17.94 -3.48
N LYS A 455 26.94 -16.77 -3.35
CA LYS A 455 28.09 -16.52 -2.46
C LYS A 455 27.66 -16.10 -1.05
N LEU A 456 26.42 -15.63 -0.92
CA LEU A 456 25.86 -15.14 0.33
C LEU A 456 25.17 -16.27 1.09
N LYS A 457 25.02 -16.09 2.41
CA LYS A 457 24.18 -16.97 3.22
C LYS A 457 22.74 -16.41 3.18
N PRO A 458 21.72 -17.23 2.91
CA PRO A 458 20.35 -16.78 3.02
C PRO A 458 20.03 -16.44 4.47
N VAL A 459 19.40 -15.28 4.67
CA VAL A 459 18.84 -14.83 5.94
C VAL A 459 17.35 -15.18 5.95
N VAL A 460 16.87 -15.64 7.10
CA VAL A 460 15.47 -16.00 7.34
C VAL A 460 15.12 -15.38 8.69
N GLU A 461 14.18 -14.44 8.71
CA GLU A 461 13.79 -13.71 9.93
C GLU A 461 13.09 -14.64 10.93
N GLU A 462 12.14 -15.45 10.45
CA GLU A 462 11.36 -16.37 11.27
C GLU A 462 11.26 -17.77 10.67
N LYS A 463 10.98 -18.78 11.50
CA LYS A 463 10.90 -20.18 11.04
C LYS A 463 9.77 -20.36 10.03
N GLY A 464 10.13 -20.56 8.76
CA GLY A 464 9.19 -20.71 7.66
C GLY A 464 9.02 -19.43 6.82
N ASP A 465 9.66 -18.33 7.19
CA ASP A 465 9.68 -17.10 6.39
C ASP A 465 10.41 -17.28 5.04
N LEU A 466 10.12 -16.38 4.10
CA LEU A 466 10.74 -16.28 2.80
C LEU A 466 12.24 -15.93 2.94
N PRO A 467 13.18 -16.80 2.51
CA PRO A 467 14.60 -16.48 2.58
C PRO A 467 14.96 -15.29 1.69
N TYR A 468 15.78 -14.39 2.23
CA TYR A 468 16.35 -13.26 1.51
C TYR A 468 17.88 -13.21 1.67
N TYR A 469 18.53 -12.30 0.97
CA TYR A 469 19.97 -12.06 1.11
C TYR A 469 20.20 -10.62 1.55
N ASP A 470 20.79 -10.44 2.73
CA ASP A 470 20.95 -9.14 3.39
C ASP A 470 22.27 -8.46 2.96
N GLU A 471 22.33 -8.02 1.70
CA GLU A 471 23.41 -7.18 1.20
C GLU A 471 22.91 -6.39 -0.02
N ILE A 472 22.79 -5.06 0.12
CA ILE A 472 22.41 -4.15 -0.98
C ILE A 472 23.68 -3.78 -1.75
N GLU A 473 24.17 -4.69 -2.58
CA GLU A 473 25.17 -4.37 -3.60
C GLU A 473 24.49 -4.20 -4.98
N ASP A 474 25.04 -3.32 -5.82
CA ASP A 474 24.62 -3.09 -7.22
C ASP A 474 24.93 -4.28 -8.17
N LYS A 475 24.93 -5.52 -7.66
CA LYS A 475 25.31 -6.73 -8.41
C LYS A 475 24.15 -7.18 -9.27
N GLY A 476 24.35 -7.04 -10.58
CA GLY A 476 23.32 -7.27 -11.58
C GLY A 476 22.53 -6.01 -11.91
N LEU A 477 22.81 -4.86 -11.29
CA LEU A 477 22.39 -3.56 -11.82
C LEU A 477 23.11 -3.36 -13.17
N VAL A 478 22.34 -3.31 -14.25
CA VAL A 478 22.85 -3.02 -15.60
C VAL A 478 22.96 -1.51 -15.75
N LYS A 479 21.92 -0.79 -15.33
CA LYS A 479 21.87 0.67 -15.44
C LYS A 479 20.86 1.28 -14.47
N ASP A 480 21.16 2.47 -13.98
CA ASP A 480 20.28 3.33 -13.19
C ASP A 480 20.02 4.68 -13.86
N PHE A 481 18.92 5.33 -13.48
CA PHE A 481 18.61 6.71 -13.79
C PHE A 481 17.83 7.36 -12.64
N THR A 482 18.31 8.50 -12.11
CA THR A 482 17.68 9.21 -10.98
C THR A 482 16.80 10.37 -11.47
N LEU A 483 15.54 10.40 -11.02
CA LEU A 483 14.54 11.45 -11.26
C LEU A 483 14.47 12.50 -10.14
N GLY A 484 13.68 13.57 -10.34
CA GLY A 484 13.59 14.66 -9.36
C GLY A 484 12.89 14.28 -8.05
N LYS A 485 11.92 13.36 -8.11
CA LYS A 485 11.16 12.81 -6.99
C LYS A 485 10.85 11.32 -7.22
N ALA A 486 10.27 10.67 -6.21
CA ALA A 486 9.96 9.24 -6.19
C ALA A 486 9.22 8.78 -7.46
N VAL A 487 9.58 7.59 -7.94
CA VAL A 487 9.03 7.00 -9.18
C VAL A 487 7.89 6.06 -8.81
N THR A 488 6.69 6.30 -9.33
CA THR A 488 5.49 5.50 -9.00
C THR A 488 5.43 4.20 -9.80
N SER A 489 5.90 4.23 -11.05
CA SER A 489 6.01 3.06 -11.91
C SER A 489 7.01 3.26 -13.05
N ALA A 490 7.57 2.14 -13.50
CA ALA A 490 8.30 1.98 -14.75
C ALA A 490 7.88 0.66 -15.42
N TYR A 491 7.66 0.69 -16.74
CA TYR A 491 7.17 -0.42 -17.55
C TYR A 491 7.86 -0.49 -18.91
N TYR A 492 8.28 -1.69 -19.33
CA TYR A 492 8.74 -1.93 -20.71
C TYR A 492 7.59 -1.80 -21.71
N SER A 493 7.90 -1.32 -22.92
CA SER A 493 7.03 -1.39 -24.08
C SER A 493 6.73 -2.85 -24.44
N PRO A 494 5.64 -3.14 -25.17
CA PRO A 494 5.33 -4.50 -25.67
C PRO A 494 6.50 -5.17 -26.40
N THR A 495 7.31 -4.37 -27.09
CA THR A 495 8.51 -4.75 -27.85
C THR A 495 9.78 -4.91 -27.00
N GLY A 496 9.83 -4.38 -25.78
CA GLY A 496 11.01 -4.39 -24.91
C GLY A 496 12.08 -3.32 -25.18
N ASN A 497 11.96 -2.52 -26.25
CA ASN A 497 12.98 -1.52 -26.61
C ASN A 497 12.86 -0.18 -25.87
N SER A 498 11.70 0.12 -25.29
CA SER A 498 11.41 1.40 -24.62
C SER A 498 10.92 1.17 -23.19
N ILE A 499 11.20 2.12 -22.29
CA ILE A 499 10.72 2.10 -20.89
C ILE A 499 9.94 3.38 -20.60
N LEU A 500 8.68 3.24 -20.20
CA LEU A 500 7.82 4.34 -19.75
C LEU A 500 7.92 4.45 -18.24
N SER A 501 8.21 5.64 -17.73
CA SER A 501 8.30 5.95 -16.31
C SER A 501 7.37 7.08 -15.89
N THR A 502 6.91 7.02 -14.64
CA THR A 502 6.04 8.01 -14.01
C THR A 502 6.65 8.47 -12.69
N SER A 503 6.85 9.79 -12.50
CA SER A 503 7.43 10.33 -11.27
C SER A 503 6.62 11.48 -10.69
N PHE A 504 6.64 11.62 -9.36
CA PHE A 504 6.08 12.79 -8.66
C PHE A 504 6.82 14.11 -8.95
N ASP A 505 7.89 14.11 -9.78
CA ASP A 505 8.53 15.32 -10.30
C ASP A 505 7.71 16.03 -11.40
N ASN A 506 6.48 15.59 -11.62
CA ASN A 506 5.56 16.05 -12.66
C ASN A 506 6.10 15.82 -14.07
N THR A 507 6.84 14.71 -14.26
CA THR A 507 7.22 14.21 -15.58
C THR A 507 6.75 12.78 -15.82
N ILE A 508 6.39 12.52 -17.08
CA ILE A 508 6.36 11.19 -17.68
C ILE A 508 7.59 11.13 -18.58
N ARG A 509 8.44 10.11 -18.45
CA ARG A 509 9.63 9.97 -19.29
C ARG A 509 9.65 8.64 -20.00
N VAL A 510 10.05 8.67 -21.27
CA VAL A 510 10.31 7.49 -22.08
C VAL A 510 11.81 7.38 -22.30
N PHE A 511 12.38 6.24 -21.94
CA PHE A 511 13.76 5.87 -22.17
C PHE A 511 13.84 4.79 -23.25
N ASP A 512 15.02 4.59 -23.85
CA ASP A 512 15.34 3.34 -24.53
C ASP A 512 15.72 2.22 -23.54
N ASN A 513 15.99 1.03 -24.06
CA ASN A 513 16.44 -0.15 -23.32
C ASN A 513 17.80 0.01 -22.61
N THR A 514 18.51 1.13 -22.81
CA THR A 514 19.76 1.48 -22.10
C THR A 514 19.56 2.55 -21.02
N LEU A 515 18.30 2.88 -20.67
CA LEU A 515 17.89 4.01 -19.82
C LEU A 515 18.40 5.38 -20.32
N LYS A 516 18.70 5.53 -21.60
CA LYS A 516 18.94 6.85 -22.19
C LYS A 516 17.59 7.51 -22.46
N GLN A 517 17.41 8.74 -21.98
CA GLN A 517 16.14 9.44 -22.05
C GLN A 517 15.82 9.86 -23.50
N SER A 518 14.81 9.23 -24.09
CA SER A 518 14.32 9.53 -25.45
C SER A 518 13.46 10.80 -25.48
N TYR A 519 12.61 10.99 -24.46
CA TYR A 519 11.87 12.23 -24.22
C TYR A 519 11.25 12.31 -22.81
N SER A 520 10.83 13.52 -22.44
CA SER A 520 10.15 13.83 -21.19
C SER A 520 8.96 14.73 -21.49
N ILE A 521 7.79 14.36 -20.99
CA ILE A 521 6.53 15.11 -21.05
C ILE A 521 6.29 15.71 -19.66
N LYS A 522 5.82 16.97 -19.60
CA LYS A 522 5.36 17.57 -18.34
C LYS A 522 3.91 17.13 -18.09
N HIS A 523 3.64 16.55 -16.94
CA HIS A 523 2.32 16.03 -16.58
C HIS A 523 2.06 16.23 -15.08
N ASN A 524 0.83 16.61 -14.68
CA ASN A 524 0.52 16.82 -13.28
C ASN A 524 0.29 15.47 -12.57
N ASN A 525 1.29 15.00 -11.82
CA ASN A 525 1.27 13.72 -11.10
C ASN A 525 0.93 13.88 -9.60
N GLU A 526 0.43 15.03 -9.15
CA GLU A 526 0.21 15.34 -7.73
C GLU A 526 -1.10 14.78 -7.18
N THR A 527 -1.25 13.45 -7.19
CA THR A 527 -2.47 12.73 -6.77
C THR A 527 -2.85 12.92 -5.30
N GLY A 528 -1.91 13.33 -4.46
CA GLY A 528 -2.13 13.53 -3.02
C GLY A 528 -2.58 12.24 -2.31
N ARG A 529 -3.34 12.40 -1.21
CA ARG A 529 -3.84 11.28 -0.39
C ARG A 529 -5.09 10.61 -0.98
N TRP A 530 -5.93 11.37 -1.67
CA TRP A 530 -7.31 10.99 -1.97
C TRP A 530 -7.47 10.34 -3.35
N LEU A 531 -6.59 10.61 -4.32
CA LEU A 531 -6.53 9.87 -5.58
C LEU A 531 -5.55 8.69 -5.47
N SER A 532 -5.74 7.69 -6.33
CA SER A 532 -4.76 6.62 -6.53
C SER A 532 -3.55 7.18 -7.26
N VAL A 533 -2.35 6.65 -6.98
CA VAL A 533 -1.12 7.13 -7.64
C VAL A 533 -1.17 6.83 -9.13
N PHE A 534 -0.83 7.82 -9.96
CA PHE A 534 -0.83 7.63 -11.40
C PHE A 534 0.26 6.62 -11.79
N ARG A 535 -0.14 5.69 -12.66
CA ARG A 535 0.69 4.68 -13.31
C ARG A 535 0.30 4.69 -14.78
N MET A 536 1.17 5.19 -15.65
CA MET A 536 0.89 5.21 -17.10
C MET A 536 1.01 3.79 -17.67
N GLN A 537 0.21 3.45 -18.68
CA GLN A 537 0.19 2.11 -19.27
C GLN A 537 0.42 2.16 -20.77
N TRP A 538 1.34 1.34 -21.28
CA TRP A 538 1.45 1.08 -22.71
C TRP A 538 0.18 0.40 -23.25
N ILE A 539 -0.25 0.79 -24.44
CA ILE A 539 -1.19 0.00 -25.24
C ILE A 539 -0.42 -1.23 -25.72
N ASN A 540 -1.03 -2.41 -25.57
CA ASN A 540 -0.41 -3.69 -25.89
C ASN A 540 -1.20 -4.37 -27.03
N PRO A 541 -0.93 -4.02 -28.30
CA PRO A 541 -1.72 -4.46 -29.44
C PRO A 541 -1.42 -5.91 -29.84
N LEU A 542 -1.96 -6.38 -30.96
CA LEU A 542 -1.43 -7.54 -31.67
C LEU A 542 -0.16 -7.15 -32.47
N PRO A 543 0.76 -8.10 -32.73
CA PRO A 543 1.84 -7.92 -33.69
C PRO A 543 1.29 -7.50 -35.06
N ASN A 544 1.95 -6.56 -35.73
CA ASN A 544 1.52 -5.98 -37.01
C ASN A 544 0.11 -5.36 -37.06
N ALA A 545 -0.51 -5.01 -35.91
CA ALA A 545 -1.86 -4.42 -35.82
C ALA A 545 -2.04 -3.01 -36.44
N GLY A 546 -0.97 -2.39 -36.96
CA GLY A 546 -1.00 -0.98 -37.37
C GLY A 546 -1.16 0.01 -36.21
N ILE A 547 -0.93 -0.43 -34.97
CA ILE A 547 -0.93 0.42 -33.78
C ILE A 547 0.54 0.82 -33.46
N PRO A 548 0.88 2.12 -33.43
CA PRO A 548 2.22 2.59 -33.07
C PRO A 548 2.51 2.40 -31.58
N ILE A 549 3.78 2.53 -31.18
CA ILE A 549 4.16 2.46 -29.76
C ILE A 549 3.59 3.66 -29.00
N THR A 550 2.59 3.37 -28.17
CA THR A 550 1.69 4.37 -27.59
C THR A 550 1.29 4.00 -26.17
N PHE A 551 0.99 5.01 -25.36
CA PHE A 551 0.58 4.83 -23.98
C PHE A 551 -0.56 5.77 -23.61
N ILE A 552 -1.31 5.39 -22.57
CA ILE A 552 -2.39 6.16 -21.99
C ILE A 552 -1.99 6.73 -20.63
N SER A 553 -2.44 7.95 -20.34
CA SER A 553 -2.25 8.62 -19.05
C SER A 553 -3.55 9.22 -18.52
N PRO A 554 -3.87 9.08 -17.21
CA PRO A 554 -4.95 9.81 -16.59
C PRO A 554 -4.52 11.24 -16.30
N SER A 555 -5.38 12.21 -16.58
CA SER A 555 -5.09 13.63 -16.41
C SER A 555 -5.92 14.25 -15.29
N MET A 556 -5.33 15.20 -14.58
CA MET A 556 -5.99 15.95 -13.50
C MET A 556 -7.20 16.78 -13.98
N LYS A 557 -7.35 16.97 -15.29
CA LYS A 557 -8.54 17.58 -15.91
C LYS A 557 -9.77 16.66 -15.91
N ARG A 558 -9.68 15.45 -15.33
CA ARG A 558 -10.69 14.37 -15.37
C ARG A 558 -10.83 13.72 -16.75
N SER A 559 -9.72 13.57 -17.44
CA SER A 559 -9.64 13.02 -18.79
C SER A 559 -8.65 11.87 -18.88
N ILE A 560 -8.73 11.11 -19.97
CA ILE A 560 -7.71 10.13 -20.38
C ILE A 560 -7.01 10.69 -21.61
N GLU A 561 -5.69 10.80 -21.55
CA GLU A 561 -4.83 11.34 -22.62
C GLU A 561 -4.10 10.17 -23.32
N VAL A 562 -4.01 10.22 -24.65
CA VAL A 562 -3.30 9.22 -25.48
C VAL A 562 -2.06 9.85 -26.08
N TRP A 563 -0.90 9.20 -25.89
CA TRP A 563 0.41 9.73 -26.29
C TRP A 563 1.13 8.80 -27.26
N THR A 564 1.88 9.40 -28.20
CA THR A 564 2.70 8.71 -29.20
C THR A 564 4.14 9.23 -29.19
N LYS A 565 5.02 8.64 -30.00
CA LYS A 565 6.41 9.09 -30.17
C LYS A 565 6.55 10.38 -31.00
N ARG A 566 5.52 10.74 -31.80
CA ARG A 566 5.55 11.82 -32.81
C ARG A 566 5.47 13.21 -32.19
N ASP A 567 4.43 13.49 -31.41
CA ASP A 567 4.27 14.76 -30.69
C ASP A 567 4.54 14.55 -29.19
N LYS A 568 5.56 15.23 -28.69
CA LYS A 568 6.03 15.17 -27.30
C LYS A 568 5.48 16.34 -26.46
N SER A 569 4.72 17.25 -27.07
CA SER A 569 4.24 18.49 -26.46
C SER A 569 2.76 18.44 -26.06
N LYS A 570 1.97 17.60 -26.74
CA LYS A 570 0.53 17.38 -26.50
C LYS A 570 0.14 15.92 -26.76
N PRO A 571 -0.92 15.41 -26.11
CA PRO A 571 -1.50 14.12 -26.51
C PRO A 571 -2.09 14.22 -27.93
N ILE A 572 -2.21 13.08 -28.61
CA ILE A 572 -2.89 13.02 -29.92
C ILE A 572 -4.41 13.14 -29.78
N VAL A 573 -4.95 12.62 -28.67
CA VAL A 573 -6.37 12.61 -28.30
C VAL A 573 -6.48 12.75 -26.79
N GLU A 574 -7.44 13.54 -26.34
CA GLU A 574 -7.77 13.70 -24.92
C GLU A 574 -9.28 13.53 -24.73
N TYR A 575 -9.69 12.47 -24.02
CA TYR A 575 -11.10 12.19 -23.76
C TYR A 575 -11.57 12.97 -22.53
N ILE A 576 -12.25 14.10 -22.77
CA ILE A 576 -12.85 14.93 -21.74
C ILE A 576 -14.38 14.83 -21.84
N ASP A 577 -15.04 14.32 -20.81
CA ASP A 577 -16.49 14.50 -20.62
C ASP A 577 -16.75 15.07 -19.22
N SER A 578 -16.79 16.40 -19.13
CA SER A 578 -17.01 17.11 -17.87
C SER A 578 -18.43 16.96 -17.30
N ASN A 579 -19.38 16.48 -18.09
CA ASN A 579 -20.77 16.29 -17.66
C ASN A 579 -20.94 14.91 -17.01
N SER A 580 -20.41 13.87 -17.65
CA SER A 580 -20.54 12.49 -17.17
C SER A 580 -19.45 12.10 -16.15
N ILE A 581 -18.24 12.67 -16.26
CA ILE A 581 -17.07 12.28 -15.45
C ILE A 581 -16.84 13.28 -14.31
N THR A 582 -17.43 12.97 -13.16
CA THR A 582 -17.39 13.83 -11.96
C THR A 582 -16.07 13.74 -11.18
N ALA A 583 -15.27 12.70 -11.38
CA ALA A 583 -14.02 12.45 -10.64
C ALA A 583 -12.90 11.95 -11.57
N VAL A 584 -11.64 12.27 -11.24
CA VAL A 584 -10.46 11.90 -12.04
C VAL A 584 -10.35 10.37 -12.18
N PRO A 585 -10.27 9.83 -13.41
CA PRO A 585 -10.06 8.40 -13.67
C PRO A 585 -8.60 8.02 -13.42
N ALA A 586 -8.16 8.05 -12.15
CA ALA A 586 -6.76 7.97 -11.74
C ALA A 586 -6.02 6.66 -12.07
N VAL A 587 -6.74 5.59 -12.40
CA VAL A 587 -6.18 4.30 -12.85
C VAL A 587 -6.65 4.04 -14.27
N VAL A 588 -5.75 3.71 -15.18
CA VAL A 588 -6.06 3.48 -16.60
C VAL A 588 -5.69 2.06 -17.03
N SER A 589 -6.46 1.49 -17.96
CA SER A 589 -6.09 0.24 -18.65
C SER A 589 -6.60 0.24 -20.09
N ALA A 590 -5.75 -0.12 -21.04
CA ALA A 590 -6.15 -0.47 -22.40
C ALA A 590 -6.51 -1.96 -22.50
N LYS A 591 -7.36 -2.31 -23.47
CA LYS A 591 -7.64 -3.70 -23.84
C LYS A 591 -6.42 -4.32 -24.54
N PRO A 592 -5.79 -5.37 -23.98
CA PRO A 592 -4.60 -5.99 -24.56
C PRO A 592 -4.95 -6.91 -25.74
N ALA A 593 -3.96 -7.24 -26.56
CA ALA A 593 -4.10 -8.12 -27.73
C ALA A 593 -5.17 -7.63 -28.73
N THR A 594 -5.23 -6.31 -28.93
CA THR A 594 -6.16 -5.60 -29.80
C THR A 594 -5.56 -5.28 -31.17
N ASP A 595 -6.42 -5.30 -32.20
CA ASP A 595 -6.18 -4.62 -33.47
C ASP A 595 -6.70 -3.17 -33.42
N LEU A 596 -6.52 -2.43 -34.50
CA LEU A 596 -6.96 -1.03 -34.60
C LEU A 596 -8.48 -0.90 -34.40
N ASP A 597 -9.27 -1.83 -34.95
CA ASP A 597 -10.73 -1.74 -34.91
C ASP A 597 -11.29 -2.06 -33.52
N ASN A 598 -10.74 -3.06 -32.81
CA ASN A 598 -11.21 -3.49 -31.49
C ASN A 598 -10.53 -2.78 -30.31
N ILE A 599 -9.78 -1.69 -30.54
CA ILE A 599 -9.15 -0.93 -29.46
C ILE A 599 -10.20 -0.34 -28.50
N SER A 600 -10.00 -0.59 -27.21
CA SER A 600 -10.83 -0.08 -26.12
C SER A 600 -9.95 0.38 -24.97
N ILE A 601 -10.34 1.44 -24.28
CA ILE A 601 -9.63 1.95 -23.10
C ILE A 601 -10.59 2.18 -21.94
N ALA A 602 -10.11 1.97 -20.72
CA ALA A 602 -10.87 2.17 -19.49
C ALA A 602 -10.15 3.09 -18.50
N GLY A 603 -10.95 3.82 -17.73
CA GLY A 603 -10.53 4.67 -16.61
C GLY A 603 -11.30 4.35 -15.32
N GLY A 604 -10.58 4.04 -14.25
CA GLY A 604 -11.11 3.78 -12.91
C GLY A 604 -10.86 4.95 -11.97
N ASN A 605 -11.87 5.39 -11.22
CA ASN A 605 -11.83 6.65 -10.45
C ASN A 605 -11.92 6.50 -8.92
N GLY A 606 -11.91 7.67 -8.25
CA GLY A 606 -11.96 7.79 -6.78
C GLY A 606 -13.24 7.30 -6.11
N SER A 607 -14.35 7.15 -6.84
CA SER A 607 -15.66 6.73 -6.32
C SER A 607 -16.05 5.30 -6.73
N GLY A 608 -15.08 4.49 -7.16
CA GLY A 608 -15.32 3.09 -7.52
C GLY A 608 -15.88 2.86 -8.93
N LYS A 609 -15.99 3.92 -9.73
CA LYS A 609 -16.54 3.83 -11.09
C LYS A 609 -15.47 3.52 -12.14
N VAL A 610 -15.82 2.62 -13.05
CA VAL A 610 -15.08 2.35 -14.30
C VAL A 610 -15.82 3.02 -15.45
N ILE A 611 -15.06 3.63 -16.35
CA ILE A 611 -15.48 4.35 -17.55
C ILE A 611 -14.84 3.62 -18.74
N ILE A 612 -15.60 3.26 -19.78
CA ILE A 612 -15.07 2.58 -20.99
C ILE A 612 -15.30 3.45 -22.23
N TYR A 613 -14.27 3.53 -23.09
CA TYR A 613 -14.32 4.14 -24.43
C TYR A 613 -14.01 3.10 -25.52
N LYS A 614 -14.80 3.07 -26.61
CA LYS A 614 -14.68 2.15 -27.77
C LYS A 614 -15.28 2.75 -29.06
#